data_AF-A0A1E3K8C3-F1
#
_entry.id   AF-A0A1E3K8C3-F1
#
_cell.length_a   1.000
_cell.length_b   1.000
_cell.length_c   1.000
_cell.angle_alpha   90.00
_cell.angle_beta   90.00
_cell.angle_gamma   90.00
#
_symmetry.space_group_name_H-M   'P 1'
#
loop_
_entity.id
_entity.type
_entity.pdbx_description
1 polymer ?
#
loop_
_entity_poly.entity_id
_entity_poly.type
_entity_poly.pdbx_seq_one_letter_code
_entity_poly.pdbx_strand_id
1 'polypeptide(L)'
;MSQPEGRPIVIIGAGIIGLTTAVCLLESQSYQRQPRPIHILADHLPNDPIDAKYASTIAGAHHLSFADDGDRRQRRWDMTTFRTMYEEWRQYGEASGLMALTQNEFFVRHKKHLKIYEEHPDFAVVAKDRLPAGVDHGVTFTSLTITPITYLNRLLDRISTLTRGQVKIHRHHLPSLDFICHPSTTALIGLLPPHTLFVCVGLGAITLGGVKDETVYPTRGQIVKIKAPWIRSGFTCQVGNLAGGEGGERTYVIPRANGEVILGGTREEGDWEPYPREVTKKDILRRAFKLCPELAPPHLRGKPQHNSSEYLPLEDLVLDHLVGFRPSRNGGPRLEQEPVDFYIGGRFVDVIYNYGHGGAGYQSSWGCAEEAVHIFEKAWGYL
;
A
#
# COMPACT_ATOMS: atom_id res chain seq x y z
N MET A 1 -14.08 -27.63 -18.26
CA MET A 1 -13.62 -26.52 -19.13
C MET A 1 -12.12 -26.70 -19.28
N SER A 2 -11.64 -26.89 -20.51
CA SER A 2 -10.21 -26.99 -20.82
C SER A 2 -9.49 -25.72 -20.31
N GLN A 3 -8.29 -25.87 -19.75
CA GLN A 3 -7.48 -24.70 -19.42
C GLN A 3 -7.22 -23.90 -20.71
N PRO A 4 -7.22 -22.56 -20.65
CA PRO A 4 -6.86 -21.75 -21.82
C PRO A 4 -5.49 -22.20 -22.34
N GLU A 5 -5.44 -22.67 -23.58
CA GLU A 5 -4.19 -23.06 -24.22
C GLU A 5 -3.37 -21.81 -24.56
N GLY A 6 -2.08 -21.79 -24.18
CA GLY A 6 -1.19 -20.71 -24.55
C GLY A 6 -0.10 -20.43 -23.54
N ARG A 7 0.86 -19.58 -23.94
CA ARG A 7 1.90 -19.04 -23.04
C ARG A 7 1.24 -18.28 -21.89
N PRO A 8 1.62 -18.54 -20.62
CA PRO A 8 0.96 -17.95 -19.45
C PRO A 8 1.32 -16.47 -19.27
N ILE A 9 0.50 -15.73 -18.53
CA ILE A 9 0.89 -14.45 -17.92
C ILE A 9 1.35 -14.74 -16.50
N VAL A 10 2.49 -14.18 -16.10
CA VAL A 10 3.03 -14.37 -14.74
C VAL A 10 3.12 -13.04 -14.03
N ILE A 11 2.59 -12.98 -12.81
CA ILE A 11 2.70 -11.82 -11.92
C ILE A 11 3.69 -12.21 -10.81
N ILE A 12 4.76 -11.45 -10.65
CA ILE A 12 5.80 -11.70 -9.66
C ILE A 12 5.58 -10.76 -8.48
N GLY A 13 5.16 -11.32 -7.34
CA GLY A 13 4.80 -10.61 -6.12
C GLY A 13 3.30 -10.67 -5.83
N ALA A 14 2.95 -11.03 -4.59
CA ALA A 14 1.57 -11.16 -4.12
C ALA A 14 1.19 -10.09 -3.07
N GLY A 15 1.89 -8.94 -3.09
CA GLY A 15 1.49 -7.76 -2.30
C GLY A 15 0.32 -7.00 -2.93
N ILE A 16 -0.07 -5.89 -2.31
CA ILE A 16 -1.20 -5.06 -2.77
C ILE A 16 -1.13 -4.71 -4.26
N ILE A 17 0.07 -4.39 -4.76
CA ILE A 17 0.30 -4.03 -6.16
C ILE A 17 0.10 -5.23 -7.10
N GLY A 18 0.69 -6.39 -6.78
CA GLY A 18 0.55 -7.58 -7.61
C GLY A 18 -0.88 -8.11 -7.64
N LEU A 19 -1.56 -8.11 -6.49
CA LEU A 19 -2.95 -8.57 -6.39
C LEU A 19 -3.94 -7.63 -7.09
N THR A 20 -3.79 -6.31 -6.96
CA THR A 20 -4.63 -5.36 -7.72
C THR A 20 -4.35 -5.43 -9.22
N THR A 21 -3.08 -5.57 -9.64
CA THR A 21 -2.72 -5.82 -11.04
C THR A 21 -3.39 -7.09 -11.59
N ALA A 22 -3.40 -8.18 -10.81
CA ALA A 22 -4.09 -9.41 -11.19
C ALA A 22 -5.60 -9.20 -11.39
N VAL A 23 -6.26 -8.50 -10.48
CA VAL A 23 -7.70 -8.21 -10.59
C VAL A 23 -8.00 -7.33 -11.81
N CYS A 24 -7.28 -6.21 -11.97
CA CYS A 24 -7.46 -5.32 -13.13
C CYS A 24 -7.25 -6.07 -14.45
N LEU A 25 -6.24 -6.94 -14.53
CA LEU A 25 -5.99 -7.75 -15.72
C LEU A 25 -7.16 -8.68 -16.01
N LEU A 26 -7.67 -9.39 -15.01
CA LEU A 26 -8.80 -10.31 -15.14
C LEU A 26 -10.11 -9.62 -15.56
N GLU A 27 -10.29 -8.37 -15.14
CA GLU A 27 -11.48 -7.57 -15.45
C GLU A 27 -11.35 -6.82 -16.79
N SER A 28 -10.15 -6.72 -17.34
CA SER A 28 -9.92 -6.08 -18.63
C SER A 28 -10.64 -6.82 -19.76
N GLN A 29 -11.23 -6.05 -20.68
CA GLN A 29 -11.87 -6.64 -21.86
C GLN A 29 -10.88 -7.40 -22.73
N SER A 30 -9.63 -6.93 -22.79
CA SER A 30 -8.56 -7.54 -23.59
C SER A 30 -8.25 -8.95 -23.10
N TYR A 31 -8.12 -9.15 -21.79
CA TYR A 31 -7.96 -10.48 -21.22
C TYR A 31 -9.21 -11.36 -21.44
N GLN A 32 -10.41 -10.81 -21.30
CA GLN A 32 -11.65 -11.57 -21.52
C GLN A 32 -11.80 -12.05 -22.97
N ARG A 33 -11.33 -11.27 -23.96
CA ARG A 33 -11.33 -11.66 -25.38
C ARG A 33 -10.32 -12.78 -25.67
N GLN A 34 -9.16 -12.74 -25.04
CA GLN A 34 -8.10 -13.74 -25.24
C GLN A 34 -7.52 -14.23 -23.90
N PRO A 35 -8.27 -15.09 -23.17
CA PRO A 35 -7.84 -15.56 -21.86
C PRO A 35 -6.58 -16.42 -21.98
N ARG A 36 -5.67 -16.26 -21.01
CA ARG A 36 -4.42 -17.02 -20.87
C ARG A 36 -4.30 -17.54 -19.43
N PRO A 37 -3.57 -18.65 -19.18
CA PRO A 37 -3.28 -19.06 -17.82
C PRO A 37 -2.55 -17.93 -17.06
N ILE A 38 -3.00 -17.63 -15.84
CA ILE A 38 -2.34 -16.65 -14.97
C ILE A 38 -1.74 -17.37 -13.76
N HIS A 39 -0.48 -17.08 -13.49
CA HIS A 39 0.24 -17.55 -12.31
C HIS A 39 0.76 -16.36 -11.51
N ILE A 40 0.61 -16.40 -10.19
CA ILE A 40 1.25 -15.46 -9.28
C ILE A 40 2.37 -16.20 -8.56
N LEU A 41 3.61 -15.71 -8.67
CA LEU A 41 4.78 -16.27 -7.99
C LEU A 41 5.25 -15.26 -6.94
N ALA A 42 5.37 -15.67 -5.68
CA ALA A 42 5.78 -14.77 -4.61
C ALA A 42 6.52 -15.49 -3.48
N ASP A 43 7.44 -14.78 -2.83
CA ASP A 43 8.08 -15.23 -1.60
C ASP A 43 7.09 -15.22 -0.42
N HIS A 44 6.34 -14.13 -0.31
CA HIS A 44 5.33 -13.90 0.74
C HIS A 44 3.92 -13.88 0.17
N LEU A 45 2.99 -14.44 0.93
CA LEU A 45 1.56 -14.45 0.66
C LEU A 45 0.80 -13.67 1.75
N PRO A 46 -0.43 -13.16 1.46
CA PRO A 46 -1.20 -12.36 2.42
C PRO A 46 -1.37 -12.93 3.83
N ASN A 47 -1.46 -14.24 3.98
CA ASN A 47 -1.72 -14.92 5.26
C ASN A 47 -0.44 -15.45 5.95
N ASP A 48 0.73 -15.01 5.49
CA ASP A 48 2.00 -15.38 6.11
C ASP A 48 2.17 -14.71 7.47
N PRO A 49 3.06 -15.25 8.32
CA PRO A 49 3.57 -14.49 9.46
C PRO A 49 4.08 -13.12 9.00
N ILE A 50 3.89 -12.11 9.86
CA ILE A 50 4.33 -10.75 9.57
C ILE A 50 5.85 -10.74 9.35
N ASP A 51 6.27 -10.15 8.22
CA ASP A 51 7.67 -9.99 7.83
C ASP A 51 7.90 -8.54 7.38
N ALA A 52 8.94 -7.90 7.91
CA ALA A 52 9.30 -6.52 7.60
C ALA A 52 9.50 -6.28 6.08
N LYS A 53 9.91 -7.31 5.32
CA LYS A 53 10.08 -7.24 3.87
C LYS A 53 8.76 -7.32 3.11
N TYR A 54 7.71 -7.87 3.71
CA TYR A 54 6.38 -7.92 3.11
C TYR A 54 5.53 -6.72 3.54
N ALA A 55 5.86 -5.56 2.97
CA ALA A 55 5.31 -4.26 3.38
C ALA A 55 3.76 -4.18 3.40
N SER A 56 3.09 -5.00 2.58
CA SER A 56 1.64 -4.94 2.40
C SER A 56 0.85 -5.27 3.67
N THR A 57 1.32 -6.19 4.53
CA THR A 57 0.58 -6.59 5.75
C THR A 57 0.83 -5.66 6.93
N ILE A 58 1.94 -4.90 6.92
CA ILE A 58 2.36 -4.01 8.01
C ILE A 58 1.81 -2.59 7.84
N ALA A 59 1.47 -2.19 6.61
CA ALA A 59 0.98 -0.86 6.31
C ALA A 59 -0.17 -0.40 7.24
N GLY A 60 -0.31 0.91 7.42
CA GLY A 60 -1.36 1.51 8.26
C GLY A 60 -2.75 0.91 8.00
N ALA A 61 -3.33 0.98 6.81
CA ALA A 61 -3.06 1.91 5.72
C ALA A 61 -4.24 2.89 5.62
N HIS A 62 -4.02 4.04 4.99
CA HIS A 62 -5.09 4.97 4.65
C HIS A 62 -4.91 5.48 3.23
N HIS A 63 -5.98 6.00 2.65
CA HIS A 63 -5.89 6.81 1.46
C HIS A 63 -5.56 8.24 1.88
N LEU A 64 -4.30 8.64 1.72
CA LEU A 64 -3.86 9.99 2.02
C LEU A 64 -2.74 10.34 1.06
N SER A 65 -3.10 10.99 -0.05
CA SER A 65 -2.11 11.30 -1.08
C SER A 65 -0.99 12.20 -0.54
N PHE A 66 0.24 11.89 -0.94
CA PHE A 66 1.42 12.73 -0.76
C PHE A 66 1.94 13.28 -2.10
N ALA A 67 1.15 13.18 -3.16
CA ALA A 67 1.53 13.65 -4.48
C ALA A 67 1.67 15.18 -4.48
N ASP A 68 2.76 15.67 -5.06
CA ASP A 68 2.91 17.11 -5.27
C ASP A 68 1.78 17.64 -6.19
N ASP A 69 1.43 18.92 -6.05
CA ASP A 69 0.43 19.57 -6.90
C ASP A 69 0.74 19.41 -8.41
N GLY A 70 2.02 19.41 -8.78
CA GLY A 70 2.52 19.22 -10.13
C GLY A 70 2.57 17.77 -10.62
N ASP A 71 2.53 16.78 -9.72
CA ASP A 71 2.60 15.37 -10.06
C ASP A 71 1.23 14.82 -10.51
N ARG A 72 0.87 15.18 -11.74
CA ARG A 72 -0.40 14.76 -12.35
C ARG A 72 -0.53 13.24 -12.50
N ARG A 73 0.59 12.52 -12.56
CA ARG A 73 0.61 11.06 -12.75
C ARG A 73 0.22 10.38 -11.45
N GLN A 74 0.93 10.68 -10.36
CA GLN A 74 0.62 10.13 -9.04
C GLN A 74 -0.77 10.56 -8.56
N ARG A 75 -1.16 11.83 -8.76
CA ARG A 75 -2.51 12.30 -8.41
C ARG A 75 -3.62 11.52 -9.10
N ARG A 76 -3.42 11.16 -10.37
CA ARG A 76 -4.39 10.33 -11.11
C ARG A 76 -4.49 8.95 -10.49
N TRP A 77 -3.36 8.30 -10.22
CA TRP A 77 -3.37 6.97 -9.60
C TRP A 77 -4.05 6.99 -8.23
N ASP A 78 -3.72 7.98 -7.42
CA ASP A 78 -4.28 8.15 -6.09
C ASP A 78 -5.80 8.34 -6.18
N MET A 79 -6.30 9.26 -7.01
CA MET A 79 -7.74 9.51 -7.11
C MET A 79 -8.52 8.37 -7.79
N THR A 80 -7.94 7.66 -8.76
CA THR A 80 -8.53 6.43 -9.28
C THR A 80 -8.69 5.41 -8.16
N THR A 81 -7.63 5.21 -7.37
CA THR A 81 -7.65 4.26 -6.25
C THR A 81 -8.65 4.65 -5.17
N PHE A 82 -8.74 5.94 -4.83
CA PHE A 82 -9.76 6.43 -3.90
C PHE A 82 -11.15 6.06 -4.39
N ARG A 83 -11.48 6.40 -5.64
CA ARG A 83 -12.81 6.16 -6.22
C ARG A 83 -13.16 4.67 -6.22
N THR A 84 -12.26 3.83 -6.70
CA THR A 84 -12.46 2.37 -6.73
C THR A 84 -12.71 1.81 -5.34
N MET A 85 -11.86 2.13 -4.36
CA MET A 85 -12.06 1.66 -2.98
C MET A 85 -13.29 2.28 -2.32
N TYR A 86 -13.62 3.53 -2.61
CA TYR A 86 -14.80 4.21 -2.05
C TYR A 86 -16.09 3.58 -2.56
N GLU A 87 -16.15 3.22 -3.84
CA GLU A 87 -17.26 2.46 -4.42
C GLU A 87 -17.39 1.06 -3.82
N GLU A 88 -16.27 0.35 -3.62
CA GLU A 88 -16.25 -0.93 -2.92
C GLU A 88 -16.79 -0.81 -1.49
N TRP A 89 -16.35 0.21 -0.74
CA TRP A 89 -16.86 0.47 0.60
C TRP A 89 -18.36 0.80 0.57
N ARG A 90 -18.84 1.59 -0.39
CA ARG A 90 -20.27 1.89 -0.52
C ARG A 90 -21.11 0.64 -0.81
N GLN A 91 -20.56 -0.32 -1.55
CA GLN A 91 -21.27 -1.54 -1.91
C GLN A 91 -21.26 -2.61 -0.80
N TYR A 92 -20.13 -2.77 -0.11
CA TYR A 92 -19.92 -3.88 0.82
C TYR A 92 -19.75 -3.45 2.29
N GLY A 93 -19.74 -2.15 2.56
CA GLY A 93 -19.45 -1.58 3.86
C GLY A 93 -18.08 -2.00 4.38
N GLU A 94 -17.97 -2.09 5.71
CA GLU A 94 -16.73 -2.46 6.40
C GLU A 94 -16.30 -3.91 6.21
N ALA A 95 -17.21 -4.78 5.75
CA ALA A 95 -16.86 -6.17 5.39
C ALA A 95 -15.88 -6.23 4.20
N SER A 96 -15.73 -5.14 3.44
CA SER A 96 -14.68 -4.99 2.43
C SER A 96 -13.26 -4.90 3.03
N GLY A 97 -13.14 -4.64 4.34
CA GLY A 97 -11.87 -4.26 4.98
C GLY A 97 -11.57 -2.77 4.86
N LEU A 98 -12.45 -1.98 4.24
CA LEU A 98 -12.34 -0.53 4.09
C LEU A 98 -13.27 0.18 5.08
N MET A 99 -12.87 1.35 5.58
CA MET A 99 -13.72 2.19 6.43
C MET A 99 -13.64 3.63 5.95
N ALA A 100 -14.76 4.17 5.46
CA ALA A 100 -14.85 5.61 5.22
C ALA A 100 -14.94 6.37 6.54
N LEU A 101 -14.20 7.46 6.62
CA LEU A 101 -14.10 8.27 7.82
C LEU A 101 -13.71 9.70 7.53
N THR A 102 -13.88 10.56 8.53
CA THR A 102 -13.35 11.93 8.51
C THR A 102 -11.85 11.91 8.80
N GLN A 103 -11.05 12.28 7.81
CA GLN A 103 -9.62 12.51 7.96
C GLN A 103 -9.37 13.95 8.40
N ASN A 104 -8.44 14.14 9.34
CA ASN A 104 -8.01 15.43 9.85
C ASN A 104 -6.51 15.59 9.56
N GLU A 105 -6.16 16.50 8.67
CA GLU A 105 -4.79 16.77 8.27
C GLU A 105 -4.32 18.12 8.82
N PHE A 106 -3.30 18.08 9.67
CA PHE A 106 -2.74 19.26 10.32
C PHE A 106 -1.31 19.50 9.87
N PHE A 107 -0.95 20.78 9.75
CA PHE A 107 0.34 21.22 9.24
C PHE A 107 1.00 22.19 10.21
N VAL A 108 2.26 21.93 10.52
CA VAL A 108 3.10 22.76 11.40
C VAL A 108 4.22 23.36 10.57
N ARG A 109 4.42 24.67 10.70
CA ARG A 109 5.31 25.54 9.91
C ARG A 109 4.98 25.58 8.43
N HIS A 110 3.75 25.21 8.06
CA HIS A 110 3.27 25.23 6.69
C HIS A 110 1.84 25.78 6.64
N LYS A 111 1.54 26.63 5.65
CA LYS A 111 0.29 27.40 5.58
C LYS A 111 -0.70 26.91 4.52
N LYS A 112 -0.38 25.80 3.86
CA LYS A 112 -1.16 25.22 2.76
C LYS A 112 -1.18 23.70 2.89
N HIS A 113 -2.13 23.11 2.20
CA HIS A 113 -2.29 21.67 2.04
C HIS A 113 -2.08 21.31 0.56
N LEU A 114 -1.95 20.02 0.25
CA LEU A 114 -1.89 19.54 -1.14
C LEU A 114 -3.27 19.65 -1.79
N LYS A 115 -3.36 20.14 -3.02
CA LYS A 115 -4.65 20.40 -3.69
C LYS A 115 -5.48 19.16 -3.93
N ILE A 116 -4.86 17.98 -4.00
CA ILE A 116 -5.59 16.71 -4.16
C ILE A 116 -6.59 16.45 -3.02
N TYR A 117 -6.37 17.02 -1.82
CA TYR A 117 -7.33 16.89 -0.73
C TYR A 117 -8.64 17.63 -1.02
N GLU A 118 -8.61 18.69 -1.83
CA GLU A 118 -9.80 19.43 -2.26
C GLU A 118 -10.73 18.58 -3.16
N GLU A 119 -10.21 17.49 -3.75
CA GLU A 119 -10.98 16.58 -4.60
C GLU A 119 -11.74 15.50 -3.82
N HIS A 120 -11.55 15.43 -2.50
CA HIS A 120 -12.22 14.45 -1.63
C HIS A 120 -13.59 14.97 -1.16
N PRO A 121 -14.56 14.08 -0.85
CA PRO A 121 -15.85 14.50 -0.33
C PRO A 121 -15.71 15.23 1.01
N ASP A 122 -16.65 16.14 1.29
CA ASP A 122 -16.73 16.89 2.55
C ASP A 122 -15.46 17.70 2.89
N PHE A 123 -14.67 18.05 1.87
CA PHE A 123 -13.47 18.86 2.07
C PHE A 123 -13.80 20.22 2.70
N ALA A 124 -13.07 20.55 3.77
CA ALA A 124 -13.14 21.85 4.42
C ALA A 124 -11.78 22.24 5.01
N VAL A 125 -11.47 23.54 4.96
CA VAL A 125 -10.36 24.12 5.72
C VAL A 125 -10.79 24.33 7.17
N VAL A 126 -9.97 23.89 8.12
CA VAL A 126 -10.23 24.06 9.56
C VAL A 126 -10.05 25.53 9.92
N ALA A 127 -11.06 26.10 10.57
CA ALA A 127 -11.03 27.48 11.04
C ALA A 127 -9.92 27.69 12.08
N LYS A 128 -9.26 28.87 12.05
CA LYS A 128 -8.08 29.16 12.87
C LYS A 128 -8.31 29.01 14.38
N ASP A 129 -9.51 29.33 14.84
CA ASP A 129 -9.95 29.22 16.24
C ASP A 129 -10.20 27.77 16.68
N ARG A 130 -10.31 26.83 15.73
CA ARG A 130 -10.51 25.39 15.97
C ARG A 130 -9.22 24.57 15.75
N LEU A 131 -8.12 25.20 15.36
CA LEU A 131 -6.85 24.50 15.17
C LEU A 131 -6.27 24.06 16.52
N PRO A 132 -5.70 22.85 16.61
CA PRO A 132 -4.94 22.44 17.79
C PRO A 132 -3.77 23.39 18.06
N ALA A 133 -3.38 23.53 19.33
CA ALA A 133 -2.27 24.40 19.71
C ALA A 133 -0.97 24.02 18.98
N GLY A 134 -0.36 25.02 18.31
CA GLY A 134 0.88 24.85 17.53
C GLY A 134 0.69 24.35 16.10
N VAL A 135 -0.56 24.20 15.63
CA VAL A 135 -0.88 23.92 14.22
C VAL A 135 -1.11 25.23 13.47
N ASP A 136 -0.49 25.39 12.30
CA ASP A 136 -0.56 26.61 11.47
C ASP A 136 -1.66 26.54 10.41
N HIS A 137 -1.97 25.34 9.92
CA HIS A 137 -3.01 25.09 8.92
C HIS A 137 -3.62 23.70 9.12
N GLY A 138 -4.90 23.54 8.77
CA GLY A 138 -5.57 22.24 8.87
C GLY A 138 -6.68 22.09 7.84
N VAL A 139 -6.91 20.87 7.39
CA VAL A 139 -8.04 20.51 6.54
C VAL A 139 -8.70 19.24 7.05
N THR A 140 -9.96 19.05 6.68
CA THR A 140 -10.71 17.83 6.90
C THR A 140 -11.43 17.42 5.63
N PHE A 141 -11.61 16.12 5.43
CA PHE A 141 -12.31 15.54 4.29
C PHE A 141 -12.66 14.09 4.60
N THR A 142 -13.61 13.53 3.85
CA THR A 142 -13.90 12.10 3.89
C THR A 142 -12.80 11.34 3.15
N SER A 143 -12.16 10.39 3.84
CA SER A 143 -11.18 9.47 3.26
C SER A 143 -11.51 8.00 3.62
N LEU A 144 -10.59 7.08 3.33
CA LEU A 144 -10.69 5.65 3.61
C LEU A 144 -9.48 5.18 4.44
N THR A 145 -9.74 4.28 5.39
CA THR A 145 -8.70 3.43 5.97
C THR A 145 -8.90 1.99 5.54
N ILE A 146 -7.79 1.25 5.51
CA ILE A 146 -7.75 -0.13 5.01
C ILE A 146 -7.23 -1.03 6.13
N THR A 147 -7.94 -2.13 6.37
CA THR A 147 -7.50 -3.27 7.19
C THR A 147 -6.73 -4.22 6.27
N PRO A 148 -5.38 -4.24 6.27
CA PRO A 148 -4.59 -4.89 5.22
C PRO A 148 -4.94 -6.35 4.99
N ILE A 149 -4.98 -7.15 6.06
CA ILE A 149 -5.24 -8.59 5.96
C ILE A 149 -6.64 -8.91 5.40
N THR A 150 -7.66 -8.14 5.77
CA THR A 150 -9.02 -8.30 5.26
C THR A 150 -9.08 -7.92 3.78
N TYR A 151 -8.45 -6.80 3.41
CA TYR A 151 -8.47 -6.32 2.03
C TYR A 151 -7.69 -7.23 1.07
N LEU A 152 -6.50 -7.69 1.47
CA LEU A 152 -5.70 -8.61 0.66
C LEU A 152 -6.44 -9.95 0.46
N ASN A 153 -7.08 -10.50 1.51
CA ASN A 153 -7.89 -11.72 1.38
C ASN A 153 -9.10 -11.50 0.47
N ARG A 154 -9.74 -10.34 0.53
CA ARG A 154 -10.80 -9.98 -0.42
C ARG A 154 -10.31 -9.95 -1.87
N LEU A 155 -9.10 -9.45 -2.13
CA LEU A 155 -8.51 -9.50 -3.47
C LEU A 155 -8.24 -10.95 -3.92
N LEU A 156 -7.72 -11.81 -3.03
CA LEU A 156 -7.57 -13.24 -3.30
C LEU A 156 -8.91 -13.90 -3.66
N ASP A 157 -9.97 -13.61 -2.89
CA ASP A 157 -11.32 -14.12 -3.13
C ASP A 157 -11.92 -13.62 -4.44
N ARG A 158 -11.67 -12.35 -4.80
CA ARG A 158 -12.08 -11.77 -6.09
C ARG A 158 -11.36 -12.44 -7.25
N ILE A 159 -10.05 -12.63 -7.17
CA ILE A 159 -9.26 -13.39 -8.17
C ILE A 159 -9.80 -14.81 -8.34
N SER A 160 -10.06 -15.49 -7.22
CA SER A 160 -10.61 -16.85 -7.23
C SER A 160 -12.00 -16.89 -7.87
N THR A 161 -12.87 -15.94 -7.54
CA THR A 161 -14.25 -15.88 -8.03
C THR A 161 -14.32 -15.54 -9.52
N LEU A 162 -13.58 -14.51 -9.96
CA LEU A 162 -13.50 -14.10 -11.38
C LEU A 162 -13.03 -15.25 -12.29
N THR A 163 -12.20 -16.14 -11.77
CA THR A 163 -11.60 -17.23 -12.57
C THR A 163 -12.10 -18.62 -12.24
N ARG A 164 -13.04 -18.76 -11.29
CA ARG A 164 -13.46 -20.06 -10.72
C ARG A 164 -12.25 -20.90 -10.27
N GLY A 165 -11.28 -20.26 -9.62
CA GLY A 165 -10.07 -20.89 -9.07
C GLY A 165 -9.01 -21.29 -10.10
N GLN A 166 -9.04 -20.73 -11.31
CA GLN A 166 -8.07 -21.05 -12.36
C GLN A 166 -6.72 -20.35 -12.17
N VAL A 167 -6.71 -19.11 -11.65
CA VAL A 167 -5.44 -18.44 -11.29
C VAL A 167 -4.75 -19.24 -10.18
N LYS A 168 -3.47 -19.56 -10.38
CA LYS A 168 -2.66 -20.30 -9.40
C LYS A 168 -1.66 -19.38 -8.73
N ILE A 169 -1.67 -19.37 -7.41
CA ILE A 169 -0.76 -18.59 -6.58
C ILE A 169 0.23 -19.55 -5.94
N HIS A 170 1.51 -19.32 -6.17
CA HIS A 170 2.58 -20.20 -5.75
C HIS A 170 3.53 -19.45 -4.81
N ARG A 171 3.82 -20.06 -3.66
CA ARG A 171 4.99 -19.67 -2.88
C ARG A 171 6.23 -20.17 -3.62
N HIS A 172 6.96 -19.27 -4.24
CA HIS A 172 8.12 -19.61 -5.07
C HIS A 172 9.08 -18.43 -5.19
N HIS A 173 10.33 -18.66 -4.80
CA HIS A 173 11.39 -17.65 -4.91
C HIS A 173 11.96 -17.61 -6.33
N LEU A 174 12.02 -16.42 -6.91
CA LEU A 174 12.69 -16.17 -8.19
C LEU A 174 13.94 -15.32 -7.96
N PRO A 175 15.15 -15.90 -8.12
CA PRO A 175 16.40 -15.14 -8.00
C PRO A 175 16.68 -14.25 -9.23
N SER A 176 16.08 -14.57 -10.38
CA SER A 176 16.16 -13.76 -11.61
C SER A 176 14.94 -13.96 -12.51
N LEU A 177 14.72 -13.06 -13.45
CA LEU A 177 13.67 -13.22 -14.47
C LEU A 177 13.91 -14.46 -15.35
N ASP A 178 15.16 -14.75 -15.74
CA ASP A 178 15.51 -15.95 -16.53
C ASP A 178 15.26 -17.27 -15.79
N PHE A 179 15.23 -17.24 -14.45
CA PHE A 179 14.90 -18.40 -13.63
C PHE A 179 13.48 -18.91 -13.86
N ILE A 180 12.64 -18.16 -14.58
CA ILE A 180 11.30 -18.60 -14.96
C ILE A 180 11.32 -19.83 -15.89
N CYS A 181 12.41 -20.04 -16.62
CA CYS A 181 12.63 -21.25 -17.42
C CYS A 181 13.30 -22.40 -16.64
N HIS A 182 13.65 -22.19 -15.37
CA HIS A 182 14.20 -23.26 -14.54
C HIS A 182 13.14 -24.36 -14.32
N PRO A 183 13.51 -25.66 -14.29
CA PRO A 183 12.57 -26.76 -14.13
C PRO A 183 11.62 -26.62 -12.92
N SER A 184 12.11 -26.07 -11.80
CA SER A 184 11.28 -25.83 -10.61
C SER A 184 10.19 -24.79 -10.84
N THR A 185 10.42 -23.79 -11.70
CA THR A 185 9.41 -22.80 -12.05
C THR A 185 8.48 -23.32 -13.13
N THR A 186 9.01 -23.97 -14.18
CA THR A 186 8.18 -24.52 -15.28
C THR A 186 7.26 -25.64 -14.81
N ALA A 187 7.62 -26.36 -13.73
CA ALA A 187 6.72 -27.30 -13.08
C ALA A 187 5.45 -26.65 -12.51
N LEU A 188 5.50 -25.35 -12.19
CA LEU A 188 4.38 -24.59 -11.63
C LEU A 188 3.57 -23.85 -12.71
N ILE A 189 4.26 -23.29 -13.72
CA ILE A 189 3.66 -22.39 -14.71
C ILE A 189 3.53 -22.99 -16.11
N GLY A 190 4.04 -24.20 -16.32
CA GLY A 190 4.12 -24.85 -17.63
C GLY A 190 5.48 -24.68 -18.31
N LEU A 191 5.69 -25.46 -19.38
CA LEU A 191 6.98 -25.56 -20.09
C LEU A 191 7.26 -24.39 -21.04
N LEU A 192 6.23 -23.64 -21.44
CA LEU A 192 6.37 -22.54 -22.39
C LEU A 192 6.81 -21.26 -21.65
N PRO A 193 7.78 -20.50 -22.18
CA PRO A 193 8.10 -19.17 -21.67
C PRO A 193 6.85 -18.29 -21.57
N PRO A 194 6.67 -17.51 -20.49
CA PRO A 194 5.53 -16.63 -20.31
C PRO A 194 5.33 -15.69 -21.48
N HIS A 195 4.08 -15.35 -21.78
CA HIS A 195 3.72 -14.31 -22.71
C HIS A 195 4.13 -12.94 -22.18
N THR A 196 3.77 -12.67 -20.92
CA THR A 196 4.01 -11.41 -20.22
C THR A 196 4.40 -11.66 -18.77
N LEU A 197 5.31 -10.85 -18.24
CA LEU A 197 5.67 -10.74 -16.83
C LEU A 197 5.23 -9.39 -16.27
N PHE A 198 4.42 -9.41 -15.22
CA PHE A 198 4.19 -8.23 -14.37
C PHE A 198 5.09 -8.31 -13.14
N VAL A 199 6.06 -7.41 -13.03
CA VAL A 199 7.08 -7.42 -11.98
C VAL A 199 6.66 -6.47 -10.84
N CYS A 200 6.03 -7.04 -9.82
CA CYS A 200 5.43 -6.34 -8.66
C CYS A 200 6.16 -6.65 -7.35
N VAL A 201 7.50 -6.66 -7.40
CA VAL A 201 8.35 -7.29 -6.36
C VAL A 201 8.76 -6.37 -5.19
N GLY A 202 8.38 -5.10 -5.21
CA GLY A 202 8.75 -4.14 -4.15
C GLY A 202 10.27 -4.09 -3.95
N LEU A 203 10.75 -4.34 -2.72
CA LEU A 203 12.18 -4.39 -2.39
C LEU A 203 12.94 -5.52 -3.08
N GLY A 204 12.24 -6.56 -3.55
CA GLY A 204 12.86 -7.64 -4.33
C GLY A 204 13.52 -7.15 -5.62
N ALA A 205 13.14 -5.97 -6.12
CA ALA A 205 13.74 -5.36 -7.31
C ALA A 205 15.25 -5.09 -7.16
N ILE A 206 15.74 -4.91 -5.92
CA ILE A 206 17.16 -4.70 -5.61
C ILE A 206 17.99 -5.93 -6.04
N THR A 207 17.50 -7.13 -5.75
CA THR A 207 18.28 -8.37 -5.89
C THR A 207 17.84 -9.26 -7.05
N LEU A 208 16.64 -9.04 -7.61
CA LEU A 208 16.11 -9.84 -8.71
C LEU A 208 16.96 -9.66 -9.97
N GLY A 209 17.65 -10.73 -10.40
CA GLY A 209 18.46 -10.73 -11.63
C GLY A 209 17.62 -10.42 -12.87
N GLY A 210 18.16 -9.61 -13.78
CA GLY A 210 17.40 -9.03 -14.90
C GLY A 210 16.62 -7.75 -14.52
N VAL A 211 16.60 -7.37 -13.25
CA VAL A 211 16.07 -6.08 -12.78
C VAL A 211 17.16 -5.29 -12.06
N LYS A 212 17.65 -5.79 -10.91
CA LYS A 212 18.73 -5.20 -10.09
C LYS A 212 18.67 -3.67 -10.00
N ASP A 213 17.51 -3.15 -9.61
CA ASP A 213 17.30 -1.71 -9.54
C ASP A 213 17.94 -1.14 -8.26
N GLU A 214 19.16 -0.62 -8.40
CA GLU A 214 19.94 0.00 -7.32
C GLU A 214 19.33 1.31 -6.81
N THR A 215 18.32 1.85 -7.49
CA THR A 215 17.60 3.04 -7.04
C THR A 215 16.52 2.71 -6.00
N VAL A 216 16.23 1.42 -5.78
CA VAL A 216 15.29 0.94 -4.76
C VAL A 216 16.00 0.79 -3.42
N TYR A 217 15.35 1.24 -2.35
CA TYR A 217 15.89 1.20 -0.98
C TYR A 217 14.76 1.05 0.05
N PRO A 218 15.04 0.48 1.24
CA PRO A 218 14.04 0.40 2.29
C PRO A 218 13.83 1.79 2.89
N THR A 219 12.59 2.12 3.20
CA THR A 219 12.30 3.17 4.17
C THR A 219 11.57 2.55 5.35
N ARG A 220 12.32 2.29 6.42
CA ARG A 220 11.82 1.64 7.63
C ARG A 220 10.76 2.52 8.29
N GLY A 221 9.66 1.88 8.66
CA GLY A 221 8.56 2.48 9.39
C GLY A 221 8.18 1.62 10.58
N GLN A 222 8.35 2.17 11.78
CA GLN A 222 7.86 1.57 13.00
C GLN A 222 6.48 2.12 13.36
N ILE A 223 5.59 1.22 13.78
CA ILE A 223 4.23 1.54 14.21
C ILE A 223 3.90 0.85 15.53
N VAL A 224 2.92 1.40 16.24
CA VAL A 224 2.29 0.79 17.40
C VAL A 224 0.83 0.50 17.08
N LYS A 225 0.40 -0.74 17.21
CA LYS A 225 -0.99 -1.16 17.02
C LYS A 225 -1.66 -1.23 18.38
N ILE A 226 -2.79 -0.54 18.53
CA ILE A 226 -3.57 -0.54 19.78
C ILE A 226 -5.01 -1.02 19.54
N LYS A 227 -5.72 -1.41 20.60
CA LYS A 227 -7.17 -1.65 20.59
C LYS A 227 -7.91 -0.42 21.11
N ALA A 228 -8.55 0.32 20.20
CA ALA A 228 -9.33 1.51 20.56
C ALA A 228 -10.55 1.64 19.62
N PRO A 229 -11.56 0.74 19.75
CA PRO A 229 -12.70 0.67 18.82
C PRO A 229 -13.58 1.92 18.78
N TRP A 230 -13.43 2.83 19.74
CA TRP A 230 -14.12 4.11 19.79
C TRP A 230 -13.49 5.19 18.90
N ILE A 231 -12.28 4.98 18.37
CA ILE A 231 -11.65 5.90 17.42
C ILE A 231 -12.12 5.55 16.02
N ARG A 232 -12.83 6.48 15.39
CA ARG A 232 -13.40 6.31 14.04
C ARG A 232 -13.10 7.49 13.11
N SER A 233 -12.21 8.39 13.53
CA SER A 233 -11.67 9.48 12.72
C SER A 233 -10.16 9.33 12.58
N GLY A 234 -9.63 9.69 11.42
CA GLY A 234 -8.21 9.65 11.12
C GLY A 234 -7.56 10.99 11.41
N PHE A 235 -6.30 10.95 11.82
CA PHE A 235 -5.52 12.16 12.12
C PHE A 235 -4.11 12.01 11.57
N THR A 236 -3.61 13.05 10.92
CA THR A 236 -2.19 13.18 10.60
C THR A 236 -1.73 14.59 10.95
N CYS A 237 -0.56 14.69 11.55
CA CYS A 237 0.14 15.96 11.75
C CYS A 237 1.49 15.89 11.04
N GLN A 238 1.68 16.83 10.11
CA GLN A 238 2.85 16.93 9.25
C GLN A 238 3.69 18.13 9.69
N VAL A 239 4.98 17.89 9.97
CA VAL A 239 5.93 18.91 10.40
C VAL A 239 6.99 19.10 9.33
N GLY A 240 7.10 20.32 8.80
CA GLY A 240 8.13 20.69 7.82
C GLY A 240 7.61 20.85 6.39
N ASN A 241 8.49 20.64 5.41
CA ASN A 241 8.23 20.93 4.01
C ASN A 241 7.42 19.82 3.30
N LEU A 242 6.35 20.22 2.61
CA LEU A 242 5.45 19.37 1.82
C LEU A 242 5.80 19.45 0.33
N ALA A 243 7.06 19.24 -0.05
CA ALA A 243 7.49 19.31 -1.46
C ALA A 243 7.16 18.03 -2.25
N GLY A 244 6.00 17.43 -2.02
CA GLY A 244 5.65 16.09 -2.50
C GLY A 244 6.45 14.97 -1.82
N GLY A 245 5.89 13.76 -1.84
CA GLY A 245 6.51 12.56 -1.27
C GLY A 245 6.43 12.47 0.25
N GLU A 246 7.21 11.58 0.84
CA GLU A 246 7.13 11.24 2.28
C GLU A 246 7.91 12.20 3.21
N GLY A 247 8.23 13.42 2.80
CA GLY A 247 9.07 14.36 3.56
C GLY A 247 8.53 14.76 4.94
N GLY A 248 9.44 15.08 5.87
CA GLY A 248 9.14 15.65 7.20
C GLY A 248 8.80 14.64 8.30
N GLU A 249 8.73 15.11 9.55
CA GLU A 249 8.24 14.30 10.66
C GLU A 249 6.72 14.18 10.58
N ARG A 250 6.20 12.95 10.76
CA ARG A 250 4.76 12.66 10.69
C ARG A 250 4.30 11.89 11.91
N THR A 251 3.18 12.35 12.45
CA THR A 251 2.41 11.61 13.44
C THR A 251 1.06 11.27 12.83
N TYR A 252 0.65 10.01 12.86
CA TYR A 252 -0.62 9.55 12.32
C TYR A 252 -1.34 8.61 13.28
N VAL A 253 -2.67 8.68 13.21
CA VAL A 253 -3.64 7.83 13.91
C VAL A 253 -4.60 7.28 12.85
N ILE A 254 -4.51 5.98 12.58
CA ILE A 254 -5.21 5.31 11.49
C ILE A 254 -6.11 4.22 12.08
N PRO A 255 -7.40 4.51 12.33
CA PRO A 255 -8.32 3.50 12.83
C PRO A 255 -8.72 2.52 11.73
N ARG A 256 -8.99 1.27 12.11
CA ARG A 256 -9.45 0.20 11.22
C ARG A 256 -10.84 -0.25 11.63
N ALA A 257 -11.59 -0.81 10.68
CA ALA A 257 -12.96 -1.31 10.89
C ALA A 257 -13.06 -2.34 12.03
N ASN A 258 -12.03 -3.16 12.25
CA ASN A 258 -11.98 -4.16 13.31
C ASN A 258 -11.73 -3.57 14.73
N GLY A 259 -11.67 -2.24 14.86
CA GLY A 259 -11.42 -1.52 16.10
C GLY A 259 -9.96 -1.49 16.56
N GLU A 260 -9.04 -1.97 15.73
CA GLU A 260 -7.61 -1.67 15.89
C GLU A 260 -7.30 -0.25 15.41
N VAL A 261 -6.28 0.37 15.99
CA VAL A 261 -5.79 1.67 15.55
C VAL A 261 -4.28 1.58 15.37
N ILE A 262 -3.79 2.01 14.22
CA ILE A 262 -2.35 2.11 13.95
C ILE A 262 -1.89 3.51 14.29
N LEU A 263 -0.93 3.57 15.20
CA LEU A 263 -0.23 4.78 15.59
C LEU A 263 1.14 4.76 14.94
N GLY A 264 1.53 5.87 14.35
CA GLY A 264 2.89 5.98 13.85
C GLY A 264 3.30 7.42 13.57
N GLY A 265 4.47 7.60 12.97
CA GLY A 265 5.43 6.53 12.72
C GLY A 265 6.84 7.07 12.61
N THR A 266 7.69 6.28 11.96
CA THR A 266 9.03 6.68 11.53
C THR A 266 9.21 6.59 10.02
N ARG A 267 10.26 7.26 9.55
CA ARG A 267 10.77 7.21 8.20
C ARG A 267 12.29 7.18 8.27
N GLU A 268 12.87 5.99 8.22
CA GLU A 268 14.32 5.79 8.34
C GLU A 268 14.84 5.16 7.03
N GLU A 269 15.44 5.97 6.16
CA GLU A 269 15.92 5.53 4.85
C GLU A 269 17.17 4.65 4.97
N GLY A 270 17.22 3.56 4.21
CA GLY A 270 18.36 2.62 4.21
C GLY A 270 18.45 1.73 5.45
N ASP A 271 17.60 1.94 6.45
CA ASP A 271 17.57 1.15 7.67
C ASP A 271 16.86 -0.19 7.42
N TRP A 272 17.58 -1.29 7.67
CA TRP A 272 17.11 -2.67 7.49
C TRP A 272 16.85 -3.38 8.82
N GLU A 273 16.84 -2.68 9.96
CA GLU A 273 16.58 -3.27 11.28
C GLU A 273 15.10 -3.72 11.39
N PRO A 274 14.80 -5.04 11.40
CA PRO A 274 13.41 -5.51 11.40
C PRO A 274 12.74 -5.44 12.77
N TYR A 275 13.49 -5.16 13.85
CA TYR A 275 12.93 -5.17 15.21
C TYR A 275 12.55 -3.77 15.69
N PRO A 276 11.45 -3.62 16.44
CA PRO A 276 11.06 -2.36 17.05
C PRO A 276 12.10 -1.82 18.04
N ARG A 277 12.23 -0.49 18.09
CA ARG A 277 13.03 0.23 19.09
C ARG A 277 12.12 0.75 20.20
N GLU A 278 12.45 0.45 21.46
CA GLU A 278 11.65 0.90 22.62
C GLU A 278 11.55 2.42 22.74
N VAL A 279 12.64 3.14 22.46
CA VAL A 279 12.64 4.61 22.48
C VAL A 279 11.65 5.16 21.44
N THR A 280 11.63 4.57 20.24
CA THR A 280 10.72 4.94 19.16
C THR A 280 9.26 4.62 19.50
N LYS A 281 8.99 3.49 20.18
CA LYS A 281 7.64 3.15 20.66
C LYS A 281 7.11 4.24 21.60
N LYS A 282 7.87 4.60 22.64
CA LYS A 282 7.48 5.62 23.62
C LYS A 282 7.22 6.97 22.96
N ASP A 283 8.06 7.34 21.99
CA ASP A 283 7.88 8.56 21.22
C ASP A 283 6.59 8.56 20.37
N ILE A 284 6.31 7.47 19.65
CA ILE A 284 5.08 7.32 18.86
C ILE A 284 3.84 7.46 19.76
N LEU A 285 3.79 6.76 20.89
CA LEU A 285 2.66 6.82 21.81
C LEU A 285 2.44 8.24 22.34
N ARG A 286 3.52 8.93 22.73
CA ARG A 286 3.49 10.31 23.23
C ARG A 286 2.96 11.28 22.17
N ARG A 287 3.49 11.21 20.94
CA ARG A 287 3.06 12.09 19.84
C ARG A 287 1.63 11.81 19.41
N ALA A 288 1.25 10.55 19.27
CA ALA A 288 -0.10 10.16 18.91
C ALA A 288 -1.12 10.62 19.95
N PHE A 289 -0.82 10.46 21.25
CA PHE A 289 -1.68 10.94 22.33
C PHE A 289 -1.83 12.47 22.34
N LYS A 290 -0.73 13.20 22.08
CA LYS A 290 -0.77 14.66 21.93
C LYS A 290 -1.65 15.09 20.75
N LEU A 291 -1.60 14.35 19.64
CA LEU A 291 -2.39 14.63 18.44
C LEU A 291 -3.87 14.31 18.61
N CYS A 292 -4.18 13.17 19.23
CA CYS A 292 -5.54 12.69 19.43
C CYS A 292 -5.73 12.24 20.90
N PRO A 293 -6.04 13.17 21.82
CA PRO A 293 -6.30 12.83 23.22
C PRO A 293 -7.48 11.87 23.40
N GLU A 294 -8.39 11.79 22.42
CA GLU A 294 -9.50 10.83 22.39
C GLU A 294 -9.06 9.36 22.31
N LEU A 295 -7.78 9.10 22.02
CA LEU A 295 -7.19 7.76 22.12
C LEU A 295 -7.33 7.18 23.54
N ALA A 296 -7.40 8.03 24.59
CA ALA A 296 -7.69 7.57 25.93
C ALA A 296 -9.06 6.86 26.00
N PRO A 297 -9.16 5.75 26.76
CA PRO A 297 -10.43 5.07 27.01
C PRO A 297 -11.52 6.06 27.47
N PRO A 298 -12.76 5.95 26.96
CA PRO A 298 -13.82 6.92 27.25
C PRO A 298 -14.04 7.20 28.75
N HIS A 299 -13.89 6.18 29.59
CA HIS A 299 -14.06 6.28 31.05
C HIS A 299 -12.91 7.00 31.79
N LEU A 300 -11.81 7.30 31.09
CA LEU A 300 -10.64 8.04 31.60
C LEU A 300 -10.52 9.45 31.03
N ARG A 301 -11.32 9.82 30.02
CA ARG A 301 -11.27 11.14 29.40
C ARG A 301 -11.66 12.23 30.40
N GLY A 302 -10.90 13.33 30.43
CA GLY A 302 -11.17 14.49 31.29
C GLY A 302 -10.85 14.31 32.78
N LYS A 303 -10.40 13.12 33.22
CA LYS A 303 -9.87 12.93 34.57
C LYS A 303 -8.43 13.48 34.65
N PRO A 304 -8.01 14.09 35.77
CA PRO A 304 -6.61 14.43 35.98
C PRO A 304 -5.81 13.14 35.85
N GLN A 305 -4.94 13.06 34.84
CA GLN A 305 -3.98 11.97 34.77
C GLN A 305 -3.04 12.18 35.95
N HIS A 306 -2.95 11.20 36.86
CA HIS A 306 -2.00 11.25 37.95
C HIS A 306 -0.61 11.53 37.36
N ASN A 307 0.11 12.48 37.97
CA ASN A 307 1.43 12.98 37.57
C ASN A 307 2.55 11.92 37.66
N SER A 308 2.39 10.73 37.10
CA SER A 308 3.52 9.88 36.73
C SER A 308 3.85 10.20 35.28
N SER A 309 4.90 10.99 35.06
CA SER A 309 5.35 11.44 33.73
C SER A 309 5.83 10.30 32.80
N GLU A 310 5.57 9.04 33.14
CA GLU A 310 6.04 7.86 32.41
C GLU A 310 4.92 6.95 31.89
N TYR A 311 3.70 7.00 32.43
CA TYR A 311 2.63 6.08 32.02
C TYR A 311 1.59 6.76 31.13
N LEU A 312 1.68 6.52 29.82
CA LEU A 312 0.63 6.92 28.89
C LEU A 312 -0.54 5.94 29.02
N PRO A 313 -1.82 6.41 29.09
CA PRO A 313 -3.00 5.54 29.16
C PRO A 313 -3.20 4.64 27.92
N LEU A 314 -2.25 4.64 26.99
CA LEU A 314 -2.24 3.87 25.77
C LEU A 314 -1.44 2.56 25.88
N GLU A 315 -0.52 2.43 26.85
CA GLU A 315 0.32 1.22 26.99
C GLU A 315 -0.55 -0.03 27.23
N ASP A 316 -1.60 0.08 28.05
CA ASP A 316 -2.57 -0.99 28.29
C ASP A 316 -3.41 -1.36 27.05
N LEU A 317 -3.42 -0.50 26.03
CA LEU A 317 -4.17 -0.74 24.79
C LEU A 317 -3.29 -1.36 23.70
N VAL A 318 -1.98 -1.46 23.91
CA VAL A 318 -1.04 -1.99 22.92
C VAL A 318 -1.32 -3.46 22.63
N LEU A 319 -1.52 -3.75 21.36
CA LEU A 319 -1.62 -5.11 20.83
C LEU A 319 -0.28 -5.58 20.24
N ASP A 320 0.48 -4.67 19.63
CA ASP A 320 1.68 -5.02 18.87
C ASP A 320 2.58 -3.81 18.55
N HIS A 321 3.83 -4.12 18.21
CA HIS A 321 4.82 -3.16 17.71
C HIS A 321 5.45 -3.73 16.46
N LEU A 322 5.21 -3.09 15.32
CA LEU A 322 5.57 -3.64 14.02
C LEU A 322 6.54 -2.72 13.30
N VAL A 323 7.43 -3.32 12.51
CA VAL A 323 8.36 -2.63 11.63
C VAL A 323 8.20 -3.17 10.24
N GLY A 324 7.96 -2.28 9.28
CA GLY A 324 7.91 -2.61 7.86
C GLY A 324 8.90 -1.78 7.06
N PHE A 325 9.43 -2.36 5.99
CA PHE A 325 10.29 -1.67 5.04
C PHE A 325 9.45 -1.24 3.85
N ARG A 326 9.17 0.06 3.75
CA ARG A 326 8.52 0.62 2.55
C ARG A 326 9.45 0.42 1.35
N PRO A 327 8.97 -0.13 0.22
CA PRO A 327 9.77 -0.31 -1.00
C PRO A 327 9.93 1.01 -1.75
N SER A 328 10.72 1.94 -1.21
CA SER A 328 10.99 3.25 -1.79
C SER A 328 11.93 3.15 -2.98
N ARG A 329 11.86 4.13 -3.89
CA ARG A 329 12.69 4.19 -5.08
C ARG A 329 13.02 5.63 -5.45
N ASN A 330 14.29 5.91 -5.75
CA ASN A 330 14.68 7.21 -6.28
C ASN A 330 14.07 7.41 -7.68
N GLY A 331 13.36 8.51 -7.87
CA GLY A 331 12.58 8.76 -9.09
C GLY A 331 11.13 8.24 -9.03
N GLY A 332 10.68 7.74 -7.88
CA GLY A 332 9.29 7.30 -7.67
C GLY A 332 9.01 5.91 -8.23
N PRO A 333 7.72 5.50 -8.28
CA PRO A 333 7.33 4.19 -8.80
C PRO A 333 7.81 3.95 -10.23
N ARG A 334 8.40 2.78 -10.48
CA ARG A 334 8.69 2.30 -11.84
C ARG A 334 7.46 1.58 -12.37
N LEU A 335 6.73 2.28 -13.24
CA LEU A 335 5.57 1.76 -13.94
C LEU A 335 5.73 1.99 -15.45
N GLU A 336 6.24 0.99 -16.15
CA GLU A 336 6.58 1.06 -17.57
C GLU A 336 6.79 -0.34 -18.14
N GLN A 337 6.75 -0.47 -19.46
CA GLN A 337 7.22 -1.65 -20.17
C GLN A 337 8.75 -1.65 -20.21
N GLU A 338 9.38 -2.82 -20.18
CA GLU A 338 10.81 -2.96 -20.45
C GLU A 338 11.13 -2.40 -21.85
N PRO A 339 12.01 -1.38 -21.95
CA PRO A 339 12.28 -0.69 -23.21
C PRO A 339 13.05 -1.53 -24.23
N VAL A 340 13.71 -2.61 -23.81
CA VAL A 340 14.48 -3.48 -24.69
C VAL A 340 13.78 -4.83 -24.86
N ASP A 341 13.78 -5.38 -26.07
CA ASP A 341 13.21 -6.70 -26.31
C ASP A 341 13.83 -7.74 -25.36
N PHE A 342 13.00 -8.29 -24.49
CA PHE A 342 13.41 -9.27 -23.49
C PHE A 342 13.12 -10.68 -23.99
N TYR A 343 14.11 -11.56 -23.95
CA TYR A 343 13.97 -12.93 -24.47
C TYR A 343 14.28 -13.96 -23.39
N ILE A 344 13.35 -14.89 -23.19
CA ILE A 344 13.53 -16.03 -22.30
C ILE A 344 13.35 -17.31 -23.10
N GLY A 345 14.33 -18.21 -23.06
CA GLY A 345 14.29 -19.45 -23.84
C GLY A 345 14.17 -19.21 -25.35
N GLY A 346 14.77 -18.11 -25.85
CA GLY A 346 14.71 -17.72 -27.26
C GLY A 346 13.36 -17.15 -27.74
N ARG A 347 12.42 -16.87 -26.82
CA ARG A 347 11.13 -16.25 -27.15
C ARG A 347 11.02 -14.87 -26.52
N PHE A 348 10.50 -13.92 -27.29
CA PHE A 348 10.17 -12.59 -26.77
C PHE A 348 9.14 -12.70 -25.65
N VAL A 349 9.44 -12.11 -24.49
CA VAL A 349 8.58 -12.03 -23.32
C VAL A 349 8.38 -10.56 -22.99
N ASP A 350 7.12 -10.15 -22.94
CA ASP A 350 6.77 -8.79 -22.55
C ASP A 350 6.98 -8.61 -21.03
N VAL A 351 7.63 -7.54 -20.59
CA VAL A 351 7.91 -7.30 -19.17
C VAL A 351 7.39 -5.93 -18.78
N ILE A 352 6.54 -5.88 -17.75
CA ILE A 352 5.93 -4.66 -17.25
C ILE A 352 6.30 -4.52 -15.78
N TYR A 353 7.01 -3.44 -15.47
CA TYR A 353 7.41 -3.12 -14.12
C TYR A 353 6.28 -2.39 -13.40
N ASN A 354 6.05 -2.74 -12.13
CA ASN A 354 5.12 -2.03 -11.25
C ASN A 354 5.60 -2.14 -9.80
N TYR A 355 6.66 -1.42 -9.44
CA TYR A 355 7.26 -1.45 -8.09
C TYR A 355 7.83 -0.08 -7.69
N GLY A 356 8.37 0.03 -6.47
CA GLY A 356 8.98 1.27 -5.98
C GLY A 356 7.98 2.27 -5.39
N HIS A 357 6.85 1.78 -4.87
CA HIS A 357 5.72 2.60 -4.40
C HIS A 357 5.94 3.27 -3.03
N GLY A 358 7.06 3.02 -2.35
CA GLY A 358 7.30 3.54 -1.00
C GLY A 358 6.13 3.17 -0.06
N GLY A 359 5.67 4.12 0.74
CA GLY A 359 4.47 4.00 1.57
C GLY A 359 3.17 4.38 0.87
N ALA A 360 3.20 4.66 -0.44
CA ALA A 360 2.02 4.96 -1.24
C ALA A 360 1.35 3.71 -1.86
N GLY A 361 1.88 2.51 -1.62
CA GLY A 361 1.43 1.30 -2.33
C GLY A 361 -0.07 0.99 -2.22
N TYR A 362 -0.73 1.27 -1.09
CA TYR A 362 -2.19 1.11 -0.99
C TYR A 362 -2.96 2.24 -1.66
N GLN A 363 -2.58 3.50 -1.41
CA GLN A 363 -3.29 4.69 -1.91
C GLN A 363 -3.25 4.83 -3.44
N SER A 364 -2.30 4.19 -4.12
CA SER A 364 -2.15 4.24 -5.59
C SER A 364 -2.39 2.89 -6.28
N SER A 365 -2.74 1.85 -5.51
CA SER A 365 -2.77 0.45 -5.98
C SER A 365 -3.59 0.22 -7.24
N TRP A 366 -4.87 0.59 -7.23
CA TRP A 366 -5.78 0.41 -8.38
C TRP A 366 -5.39 1.28 -9.56
N GLY A 367 -5.02 2.54 -9.33
CA GLY A 367 -4.61 3.44 -10.41
C GLY A 367 -3.33 2.97 -11.12
N CYS A 368 -2.35 2.48 -10.35
CA CYS A 368 -1.14 1.88 -10.90
C CYS A 368 -1.44 0.55 -11.61
N ALA A 369 -2.35 -0.27 -11.07
CA ALA A 369 -2.77 -1.52 -11.69
C ALA A 369 -3.48 -1.31 -13.03
N GLU A 370 -4.40 -0.34 -13.11
CA GLU A 370 -5.05 0.05 -14.37
C GLU A 370 -4.05 0.56 -15.41
N GLU A 371 -3.08 1.38 -15.01
CA GLU A 371 -2.03 1.84 -15.94
C GLU A 371 -1.09 0.69 -16.37
N ALA A 372 -0.76 -0.26 -15.49
CA ALA A 372 0.00 -1.46 -15.85
C ALA A 372 -0.73 -2.31 -16.91
N VAL A 373 -2.04 -2.50 -16.74
CA VAL A 373 -2.88 -3.21 -17.71
C VAL A 373 -3.00 -2.43 -19.00
N HIS A 374 -3.15 -1.10 -18.96
CA HIS A 374 -3.17 -0.27 -20.16
C HIS A 374 -1.86 -0.38 -20.97
N ILE A 375 -0.70 -0.43 -20.30
CA ILE A 375 0.60 -0.67 -20.95
C ILE A 375 0.60 -2.04 -21.65
N PHE A 376 0.15 -3.09 -20.97
CA PHE A 376 -0.02 -4.43 -21.55
C PHE A 376 -0.93 -4.41 -22.79
N GLU A 377 -2.08 -3.74 -22.70
CA GLU A 377 -3.05 -3.71 -23.79
C GLU A 377 -2.50 -3.01 -25.03
N LYS A 378 -1.77 -1.91 -24.82
CA LYS A 378 -1.10 -1.17 -25.90
C LYS A 378 0.00 -1.99 -26.58
N ALA A 379 0.80 -2.74 -25.81
CA ALA A 379 1.89 -3.57 -26.35
C ALA A 379 1.40 -4.65 -27.32
N TRP A 380 0.16 -5.12 -27.15
CA TRP A 380 -0.42 -6.21 -27.93
C TRP A 380 -1.56 -5.77 -28.88
N GLY A 381 -1.73 -4.45 -29.08
CA GLY A 381 -2.69 -3.90 -30.03
C GLY A 381 -4.15 -4.17 -29.67
N TYR A 382 -4.45 -4.31 -28.38
CA TYR A 382 -5.83 -4.46 -27.90
C TYR A 382 -6.58 -3.12 -27.81
N LEU A 383 -5.84 -2.00 -27.91
CA LEU A 383 -6.31 -0.62 -27.88
C LEU A 383 -5.96 0.14 -29.16
#